data_AF-A0A0D1YTW5-F1
#
_entry.id   AF-A0A0D1YTW5-F1
#
_cell.length_a   1.000
_cell.length_b   1.000
_cell.length_c   1.000
_cell.angle_alpha   90.00
_cell.angle_beta   90.00
_cell.angle_gamma   90.00
#
_symmetry.space_group_name_H-M   'P 1'
#
loop_
_entity.id
_entity.type
_entity.pdbx_description
1 polymer ?
#
loop_
_entity_poly.entity_id
_entity_poly.type
_entity_poly.pdbx_seq_one_letter_code
_entity_poly.pdbx_strand_id
1 'polypeptide(L)'
;MGGRRAGLPLDSPLLKQLVRALEEASNVEIYGFYSYSAKTAHRWTVETAETVLQDHITGVLKATKLLSDPKRPLTLSIGSTPTARVIRAIKEQTPQNITFEIHAGTFIYNDLQQLSTGTIDSSNLAMSVMAEVCSVYSERNEALINAGVLALTREPGELTGIARVRDSKKQGWIVGRVSQEHGILVSDGDQNQRAEDVWKIGDKVELDVQHTCIVGAMYGWHFITDDKDVVQDIYFPWKWW
;
A
#
# COMPACT_ATOMS: atom_id res chain seq x y z
N MET A 1 -0.56 14.02 15.15
CA MET A 1 -1.19 13.13 14.16
C MET A 1 -0.23 12.88 13.02
N GLY A 2 -0.57 11.94 12.13
CA GLY A 2 0.26 11.59 10.98
C GLY A 2 1.41 10.65 11.33
N GLY A 3 2.08 10.15 10.30
CA GLY A 3 3.13 9.12 10.40
C GLY A 3 4.48 9.63 10.90
N ARG A 4 4.54 10.78 11.60
CA ARG A 4 5.77 11.48 12.02
C ARG A 4 6.83 11.65 10.91
N ARG A 5 6.38 11.74 9.66
CA ARG A 5 7.24 11.85 8.47
C ARG A 5 7.56 13.31 8.12
N ALA A 6 6.51 14.12 8.03
CA ALA A 6 6.58 15.55 7.72
C ALA A 6 5.35 16.27 8.31
N GLY A 7 5.35 17.59 8.25
CA GLY A 7 4.30 18.44 8.80
C GLY A 7 4.57 18.87 10.25
N LEU A 8 3.73 19.78 10.76
CA LEU A 8 3.87 20.35 12.10
C LEU A 8 2.86 19.72 13.07
N PRO A 9 3.26 19.38 14.31
CA PRO A 9 2.34 18.96 15.35
C PRO A 9 1.29 20.05 15.63
N LEU A 10 0.07 19.63 15.98
CA LEU A 10 -1.06 20.53 16.23
C LEU A 10 -0.81 21.50 17.41
N ASP A 11 -0.08 21.04 18.42
CA ASP A 11 0.33 21.78 19.61
C ASP A 11 1.61 22.60 19.41
N SER A 12 2.26 22.49 18.25
CA SER A 12 3.50 23.20 17.96
C SER A 12 3.29 24.71 17.88
N PRO A 13 4.09 25.52 18.60
CA PRO A 13 4.10 26.97 18.42
C PRO A 13 4.41 27.38 16.97
N LEU A 14 5.23 26.58 16.27
CA LEU A 14 5.59 26.82 14.87
C LEU A 14 4.37 26.73 13.94
N LEU A 15 3.42 25.81 14.21
CA LEU A 15 2.20 25.72 13.40
C LEU A 15 1.38 27.02 13.51
N LYS A 16 1.27 27.56 14.71
CA LYS A 16 0.54 28.82 14.95
C LYS A 16 1.24 30.00 14.27
N GLN A 17 2.57 30.05 14.31
CA GLN A 17 3.36 31.08 13.63
C GLN A 17 3.19 30.98 12.11
N LEU A 18 3.25 29.76 11.55
CA LEU A 18 3.06 29.52 10.13
C LEU A 18 1.67 29.96 9.67
N VAL A 19 0.60 29.55 10.38
CA VAL A 19 -0.77 29.95 10.04
C VAL A 19 -0.93 31.46 10.00
N ARG A 20 -0.42 32.18 11.02
CA ARG A 20 -0.46 33.65 11.05
C ARG A 20 0.28 34.28 9.89
N ALA A 21 1.50 33.84 9.61
CA ALA A 21 2.30 34.36 8.51
C ALA A 21 1.62 34.16 7.15
N LEU A 22 0.91 33.04 6.98
CA LEU A 22 0.14 32.75 5.76
C LEU A 22 -1.12 33.61 5.66
N GLU A 23 -1.81 33.91 6.77
CA GLU A 23 -2.97 34.82 6.78
C GLU A 23 -2.60 36.29 6.56
N GLU A 24 -1.39 36.70 6.95
CA GLU A 24 -0.86 38.05 6.75
C GLU A 24 -0.31 38.28 5.33
N ALA A 25 -0.03 37.21 4.59
CA ALA A 25 0.49 37.29 3.23
C ALA A 25 -0.62 37.66 2.22
N SER A 26 -0.35 38.61 1.32
CA SER A 26 -1.34 39.09 0.34
C SER A 26 -1.47 38.22 -0.91
N ASN A 27 -0.52 37.32 -1.14
CA ASN A 27 -0.41 36.48 -2.33
C ASN A 27 -0.52 34.98 -2.02
N VAL A 28 -1.01 34.62 -0.83
CA VAL A 28 -1.17 33.24 -0.39
C VAL A 28 -2.55 33.06 0.21
N GLU A 29 -3.17 31.91 -0.06
CA GLU A 29 -4.41 31.50 0.56
C GLU A 29 -4.26 30.13 1.19
N ILE A 30 -4.79 29.97 2.40
CA ILE A 30 -4.88 28.65 3.03
C ILE A 30 -6.14 27.96 2.51
N TYR A 31 -5.96 27.10 1.51
CA TYR A 31 -7.03 26.24 0.97
C TYR A 31 -7.57 25.25 2.02
N GLY A 32 -6.70 24.77 2.91
CA GLY A 32 -7.06 23.65 3.76
C GLY A 32 -5.93 23.10 4.62
N PHE A 33 -6.22 21.99 5.30
CA PHE A 33 -5.24 21.23 6.08
C PHE A 33 -5.11 19.81 5.54
N TYR A 34 -3.88 19.33 5.49
CA TYR A 34 -3.55 18.00 4.98
C TYR A 34 -2.91 17.16 6.08
N SER A 35 -3.36 15.91 6.25
CA SER A 35 -2.74 14.96 7.18
C SER A 35 -2.73 13.55 6.61
N TYR A 36 -1.53 13.00 6.43
CA TYR A 36 -1.30 11.63 5.97
C TYR A 36 -0.60 10.81 7.04
N SER A 37 -1.04 9.55 7.19
CA SER A 37 -0.36 8.58 8.05
C SER A 37 0.12 7.40 7.22
N ALA A 38 1.44 7.31 7.06
CA ALA A 38 2.09 6.03 6.83
C ALA A 38 2.32 5.37 8.19
N LYS A 39 1.82 4.13 8.32
CA LYS A 39 2.14 3.15 9.37
C LYS A 39 2.44 3.75 10.76
N THR A 40 1.39 4.17 11.50
CA THR A 40 1.49 4.59 12.90
C THR A 40 1.51 3.41 13.89
N ALA A 41 1.02 2.24 13.47
CA ALA A 41 0.99 1.03 14.26
C ALA A 41 1.99 -0.01 13.71
N HIS A 42 2.55 -0.83 14.60
CA HIS A 42 3.40 -1.95 14.19
C HIS A 42 2.62 -2.91 13.27
N ARG A 43 1.32 -3.09 13.53
CA ARG A 43 0.38 -3.91 12.76
C ARG A 43 -0.91 -3.15 12.47
N TRP A 44 -1.38 -3.20 11.24
CA TRP A 44 -2.69 -2.67 10.85
C TRP A 44 -3.76 -3.74 11.03
N THR A 45 -4.90 -3.31 11.54
CA THR A 45 -6.20 -4.01 11.57
C THR A 45 -7.30 -3.04 11.18
N VAL A 46 -8.52 -3.53 10.96
CA VAL A 46 -9.71 -2.70 10.74
C VAL A 46 -9.89 -1.67 11.86
N GLU A 47 -9.78 -2.08 13.12
CA GLU A 47 -9.96 -1.22 14.29
C GLU A 47 -8.88 -0.13 14.37
N THR A 48 -7.62 -0.48 14.08
CA THR A 48 -6.55 0.53 14.03
C THR A 48 -6.77 1.50 12.87
N ALA A 49 -7.32 1.06 11.74
CA ALA A 49 -7.65 1.94 10.62
C ALA A 49 -8.75 2.93 11.00
N GLU A 50 -9.79 2.48 11.71
CA GLU A 50 -10.86 3.35 12.22
C GLU A 50 -10.29 4.38 13.21
N THR A 51 -9.44 3.94 14.12
CA THR A 51 -8.83 4.80 15.15
C THR A 51 -7.95 5.88 14.50
N VAL A 52 -7.09 5.49 13.56
CA VAL A 52 -6.22 6.44 12.83
C VAL A 52 -7.07 7.42 12.02
N LEU A 53 -8.13 6.95 11.36
CA LEU A 53 -9.02 7.83 10.62
C LEU A 53 -9.68 8.88 11.54
N GLN A 54 -10.20 8.46 12.69
CA GLN A 54 -10.82 9.36 13.68
C GLN A 54 -9.83 10.39 14.25
N ASP A 55 -8.60 9.96 14.56
CA ASP A 55 -7.53 10.85 15.01
C ASP A 55 -7.20 11.92 13.96
N HIS A 56 -7.15 11.53 12.69
CA HIS A 56 -6.89 12.42 11.57
C HIS A 56 -8.00 13.46 11.43
N ILE A 57 -9.26 13.04 11.38
CA ILE A 57 -10.44 13.92 11.29
C ILE A 57 -10.42 14.91 12.45
N THR A 58 -10.31 14.39 13.68
CA THR A 58 -10.35 15.19 14.90
C THR A 58 -9.31 16.30 14.86
N GLY A 59 -8.07 16.00 14.50
CA GLY A 59 -7.06 17.02 14.58
C GLY A 59 -6.92 17.92 13.34
N VAL A 60 -7.36 17.52 12.14
CA VAL A 60 -7.53 18.51 11.05
C VAL A 60 -8.67 19.48 11.37
N LEU A 61 -9.76 19.01 11.99
CA LEU A 61 -10.83 19.88 12.51
C LEU A 61 -10.36 20.79 13.65
N LYS A 62 -9.42 20.34 14.50
CA LYS A 62 -8.80 21.23 15.51
C LYS A 62 -7.87 22.26 14.86
N ALA A 63 -7.18 21.91 13.78
CA ALA A 63 -6.28 22.82 13.08
C ALA A 63 -7.04 24.01 12.45
N THR A 64 -8.27 23.81 11.98
CA THR A 64 -9.10 24.92 11.45
C THR A 64 -9.35 26.01 12.47
N LYS A 65 -9.37 25.69 13.77
CA LYS A 65 -9.55 26.65 14.87
C LYS A 65 -8.35 27.57 15.07
N LEU A 66 -7.24 27.33 14.37
CA LEU A 66 -6.07 28.22 14.37
C LEU A 66 -6.21 29.40 13.42
N LEU A 67 -7.16 29.33 12.47
CA LEU A 67 -7.45 30.38 11.52
C LEU A 67 -8.20 31.54 12.19
N SER A 68 -7.99 32.74 11.68
CA SER A 68 -8.74 33.95 12.07
C SER A 68 -10.24 33.83 11.76
N ASP A 69 -10.60 33.24 10.61
CA ASP A 69 -11.96 32.86 10.24
C ASP A 69 -12.09 31.34 10.05
N PRO A 70 -12.48 30.58 11.10
CA PRO A 70 -12.68 29.14 10.99
C PRO A 70 -13.97 28.75 10.27
N LYS A 71 -14.85 29.70 9.91
CA LYS A 71 -16.14 29.45 9.23
C LYS A 71 -16.04 29.56 7.72
N ARG A 72 -14.93 30.06 7.17
CA ARG A 72 -14.72 30.08 5.72
C ARG A 72 -14.72 28.66 5.13
N PRO A 73 -14.99 28.52 3.83
CA PRO A 73 -14.88 27.23 3.15
C PRO A 73 -13.45 26.69 3.26
N LEU A 74 -13.30 25.44 3.68
CA LEU A 74 -12.01 24.77 3.83
C LEU A 74 -12.07 23.33 3.33
N THR A 75 -10.97 22.89 2.74
CA THR A 75 -10.77 21.48 2.39
C THR A 75 -9.90 20.79 3.42
N LEU A 76 -10.39 19.70 4.01
CA LEU A 76 -9.64 18.87 4.94
C LEU A 76 -9.30 17.55 4.26
N SER A 77 -8.03 17.40 3.91
CA SER A 77 -7.54 16.25 3.17
C SER A 77 -6.83 15.28 4.10
N ILE A 78 -7.34 14.05 4.14
CA ILE A 78 -6.81 12.98 4.97
C ILE A 78 -6.79 11.65 4.21
N GLY A 79 -6.22 10.63 4.84
CA GLY A 79 -6.42 9.26 4.39
C GLY A 79 -5.14 8.54 3.96
N SER A 80 -5.35 7.26 3.75
CA SER A 80 -4.42 6.24 3.29
C SER A 80 -5.27 5.07 2.79
N THR A 81 -4.69 4.12 2.07
CA THR A 81 -5.46 2.96 1.57
C THR A 81 -6.23 2.21 2.67
N PRO A 82 -5.63 1.90 3.85
CA PRO A 82 -6.39 1.25 4.93
C PRO A 82 -7.51 2.13 5.49
N THR A 83 -7.27 3.42 5.69
CA THR A 83 -8.28 4.32 6.30
C THR A 83 -9.43 4.65 5.35
N ALA A 84 -9.18 4.70 4.03
CA ALA A 84 -10.23 4.90 3.03
C ALA A 84 -11.26 3.76 3.02
N ARG A 85 -10.87 2.53 3.37
CA ARG A 85 -11.75 1.36 3.44
C ARG A 85 -12.75 1.43 4.60
N VAL A 86 -12.39 2.12 5.67
CA VAL A 86 -13.20 2.25 6.90
C VAL A 86 -13.92 3.61 6.99
N ILE A 87 -14.01 4.34 5.88
CA ILE A 87 -14.63 5.67 5.83
C ILE A 87 -16.08 5.69 6.32
N ARG A 88 -16.80 4.58 6.15
CA ARG A 88 -18.19 4.43 6.62
C ARG A 88 -18.31 4.45 8.15
N ALA A 89 -17.21 4.22 8.87
CA ALA A 89 -17.15 4.35 10.32
C ALA A 89 -17.14 5.83 10.79
N ILE A 90 -16.96 6.79 9.87
CA ILE A 90 -17.13 8.21 10.18
C ILE A 90 -18.62 8.48 10.41
N LYS A 91 -18.99 8.60 11.68
CA LYS A 91 -20.33 8.99 12.12
C LYS A 91 -20.46 10.50 12.36
N GLU A 92 -19.43 11.28 12.05
CA GLU A 92 -19.37 12.70 12.41
C GLU A 92 -20.15 13.57 11.42
N GLN A 93 -20.90 14.54 11.96
CA GLN A 93 -21.50 15.61 11.18
C GLN A 93 -20.37 16.50 10.67
N THR A 94 -20.06 16.39 9.38
CA THR A 94 -19.15 17.31 8.71
C THR A 94 -19.74 18.72 8.78
N PRO A 95 -19.02 19.72 9.34
CA PRO A 95 -19.52 21.09 9.36
C PRO A 95 -19.80 21.58 7.93
N GLN A 96 -20.84 22.39 7.73
CA GLN A 96 -21.28 22.80 6.39
C GLN A 96 -20.21 23.53 5.56
N ASN A 97 -19.24 24.19 6.20
CA ASN A 97 -18.15 24.90 5.54
C ASN A 97 -16.93 24.01 5.25
N ILE A 98 -16.99 22.71 5.53
CA ILE A 98 -15.88 21.76 5.38
C ILE A 98 -16.16 20.78 4.24
N THR A 99 -15.20 20.67 3.32
CA THR A 99 -15.13 19.59 2.34
C THR A 99 -14.07 18.58 2.78
N PHE A 100 -14.44 17.32 3.00
CA PHE A 100 -13.46 16.25 3.26
C PHE A 100 -12.99 15.62 1.95
N GLU A 101 -11.67 15.53 1.80
CA GLU A 101 -11.03 14.76 0.73
C GLU A 101 -10.32 13.54 1.31
N ILE A 102 -10.50 12.38 0.67
CA ILE A 102 -9.89 11.11 1.09
C ILE A 102 -8.90 10.67 0.02
N HIS A 103 -7.62 10.59 0.40
CA HIS A 103 -6.53 10.29 -0.51
C HIS A 103 -6.03 8.86 -0.29
N ALA A 104 -6.22 7.99 -1.27
CA ALA A 104 -5.73 6.62 -1.26
C ALA A 104 -5.10 6.28 -2.63
N GLY A 105 -3.88 5.73 -2.59
CA GLY A 105 -3.10 5.43 -3.80
C GLY A 105 -3.10 3.94 -4.14
N THR A 106 -2.45 3.13 -3.30
CA THR A 106 -2.34 1.66 -3.47
C THR A 106 -3.70 0.98 -3.62
N PHE A 107 -4.80 1.60 -3.19
CA PHE A 107 -6.17 1.10 -3.27
C PHE A 107 -6.55 0.47 -4.61
N ILE A 108 -6.05 1.02 -5.72
CA ILE A 108 -6.36 0.53 -7.07
C ILE A 108 -5.77 -0.85 -7.38
N TYR A 109 -4.63 -1.20 -6.79
CA TYR A 109 -3.95 -2.48 -7.00
C TYR A 109 -4.04 -3.40 -5.79
N ASN A 110 -3.99 -2.81 -4.60
CA ASN A 110 -3.70 -3.46 -3.33
C ASN A 110 -2.38 -4.24 -3.39
N ASP A 111 -2.02 -4.90 -2.29
CA ASP A 111 -0.82 -5.72 -2.16
C ASP A 111 -0.92 -6.59 -0.91
N LEU A 112 0.09 -7.42 -0.65
CA LEU A 112 0.11 -8.27 0.54
C LEU A 112 0.14 -7.47 1.85
N GLN A 113 0.70 -6.25 1.86
CA GLN A 113 0.61 -5.36 3.03
C GLN A 113 -0.82 -4.85 3.26
N GLN A 114 -1.59 -4.56 2.20
CA GLN A 114 -3.01 -4.25 2.34
C GLN A 114 -3.81 -5.49 2.79
N LEU A 115 -3.51 -6.67 2.22
CA LEU A 115 -4.17 -7.92 2.60
C LEU A 115 -3.96 -8.24 4.09
N SER A 116 -2.76 -8.00 4.61
CA SER A 116 -2.45 -8.26 6.03
C SER A 116 -3.25 -7.41 7.01
N THR A 117 -3.86 -6.32 6.56
CA THR A 117 -4.70 -5.46 7.40
C THR A 117 -6.07 -6.08 7.73
N GLY A 118 -6.51 -7.07 6.95
CA GLY A 118 -7.86 -7.63 7.02
C GLY A 118 -8.96 -6.71 6.49
N THR A 119 -8.62 -5.57 5.87
CA THR A 119 -9.60 -4.65 5.25
C THR A 119 -10.01 -5.06 3.83
N ILE A 120 -9.34 -6.06 3.27
CA ILE A 120 -9.56 -6.64 1.94
C ILE A 120 -9.33 -8.14 2.00
N ASP A 121 -9.76 -8.86 0.95
CA ASP A 121 -9.42 -10.26 0.72
C ASP A 121 -8.53 -10.42 -0.54
N SER A 122 -8.08 -11.65 -0.82
CA SER A 122 -7.16 -11.93 -1.94
C SER A 122 -7.76 -11.63 -3.31
N SER A 123 -9.09 -11.60 -3.46
CA SER A 123 -9.75 -11.21 -4.72
C SER A 123 -9.60 -9.71 -5.02
N ASN A 124 -9.17 -8.91 -4.05
CA ASN A 124 -8.91 -7.49 -4.24
C ASN A 124 -7.48 -7.17 -4.72
N LEU A 125 -6.61 -8.19 -4.90
CA LEU A 125 -5.26 -8.02 -5.42
C LEU A 125 -5.27 -7.99 -6.95
N ALA A 126 -5.02 -6.82 -7.53
CA ALA A 126 -5.09 -6.64 -8.99
C ALA A 126 -3.72 -6.69 -9.70
N MET A 127 -2.61 -6.51 -8.98
CA MET A 127 -1.27 -6.56 -9.58
C MET A 127 -0.51 -7.81 -9.10
N SER A 128 0.11 -8.50 -10.04
CA SER A 128 1.02 -9.61 -9.82
C SER A 128 2.28 -9.45 -10.65
N VAL A 129 3.31 -10.22 -10.30
CA VAL A 129 4.50 -10.42 -11.13
C VAL A 129 4.47 -11.83 -11.68
N MET A 130 4.64 -11.97 -13.00
CA MET A 130 4.81 -13.26 -13.66
C MET A 130 6.30 -13.64 -13.69
N ALA A 131 6.60 -14.86 -13.28
CA ALA A 131 7.93 -15.44 -13.31
C ALA A 131 7.90 -16.84 -13.93
N GLU A 132 9.08 -17.39 -14.22
CA GLU A 132 9.25 -18.74 -14.75
C GLU A 132 10.19 -19.54 -13.85
N VAL A 133 9.84 -20.79 -13.58
CA VAL A 133 10.71 -21.74 -12.88
C VAL A 133 11.88 -22.13 -13.79
N CYS A 134 13.09 -21.80 -13.36
CA CYS A 134 14.32 -22.12 -14.08
C CYS A 134 14.91 -23.47 -13.68
N SER A 135 14.78 -23.86 -12.40
CA SER A 135 15.35 -25.09 -11.83
C SER A 135 14.54 -25.57 -10.64
N VAL A 136 14.56 -26.87 -10.37
CA VAL A 136 13.95 -27.50 -9.17
C VAL A 136 15.01 -28.30 -8.43
N TYR A 137 15.04 -28.18 -7.10
CA TYR A 137 16.04 -28.78 -6.22
C TYR A 137 15.37 -29.61 -5.12
N SER A 138 15.18 -30.91 -5.39
CA SER A 138 14.51 -31.85 -4.49
C SER A 138 15.16 -31.97 -3.11
N GLU A 139 16.50 -32.05 -3.05
CA GLU A 139 17.22 -32.19 -1.78
C GLU A 139 17.05 -31.01 -0.83
N ARG A 140 16.68 -29.83 -1.35
CA ARG A 140 16.46 -28.61 -0.57
C ARG A 140 14.98 -28.23 -0.48
N ASN A 141 14.10 -28.98 -1.13
CA ASN A 141 12.69 -28.64 -1.31
C ASN A 141 12.47 -27.22 -1.86
N GLU A 142 13.21 -26.86 -2.93
CA GLU A 142 13.27 -25.51 -3.48
C GLU A 142 13.02 -25.48 -4.99
N ALA A 143 12.49 -24.36 -5.49
CA ALA A 143 12.50 -24.03 -6.92
C ALA A 143 13.10 -22.63 -7.16
N LEU A 144 13.90 -22.49 -8.21
CA LEU A 144 14.51 -21.23 -8.63
C LEU A 144 13.63 -20.58 -9.70
N ILE A 145 13.34 -19.29 -9.56
CA ILE A 145 12.61 -18.49 -10.55
C ILE A 145 13.47 -17.34 -11.08
N ASN A 146 13.16 -16.87 -12.30
CA ASN A 146 13.80 -15.70 -12.93
C ASN A 146 13.28 -14.33 -12.42
N ALA A 147 12.80 -14.27 -11.18
CA ALA A 147 12.33 -13.03 -10.56
C ALA A 147 13.02 -12.81 -9.20
N GLY A 148 14.01 -11.91 -9.20
CA GLY A 148 14.76 -11.51 -8.01
C GLY A 148 14.36 -10.13 -7.48
N VAL A 149 15.30 -9.46 -6.81
CA VAL A 149 15.12 -8.10 -6.26
C VAL A 149 14.68 -7.09 -7.32
N LEU A 150 15.20 -7.17 -8.54
CA LEU A 150 14.83 -6.20 -9.58
C LEU A 150 13.38 -6.38 -10.07
N ALA A 151 12.82 -7.57 -9.90
CA ALA A 151 11.43 -7.88 -10.27
C ALA A 151 10.46 -7.73 -9.08
N LEU A 152 10.89 -8.08 -7.87
CA LEU A 152 10.02 -8.25 -6.69
C LEU A 152 10.34 -7.26 -5.56
N THR A 153 11.46 -6.55 -5.63
CA THR A 153 12.00 -5.67 -4.57
C THR A 153 12.37 -6.46 -3.30
N ARG A 154 12.58 -5.76 -2.18
CA ARG A 154 12.81 -6.35 -0.83
C ARG A 154 11.99 -5.63 0.22
N GLU A 155 10.71 -5.42 -0.09
CA GLU A 155 9.82 -4.70 0.81
C GLU A 155 9.39 -5.58 2.00
N PRO A 156 9.48 -5.07 3.23
CA PRO A 156 9.02 -5.81 4.40
C PRO A 156 7.49 -5.90 4.42
N GLY A 157 6.95 -6.96 5.00
CA GLY A 157 5.51 -7.12 5.19
C GLY A 157 5.18 -8.06 6.35
N GLU A 158 3.93 -8.01 6.80
CA GLU A 158 3.44 -8.85 7.90
C GLU A 158 3.21 -10.31 7.45
N LEU A 159 2.86 -10.51 6.17
CA LEU A 159 2.76 -11.85 5.58
C LEU A 159 4.15 -12.36 5.22
N THR A 160 4.43 -13.64 5.48
CA THR A 160 5.73 -14.26 5.22
C THR A 160 6.10 -14.23 3.73
N GLY A 161 7.39 -14.01 3.46
CA GLY A 161 7.97 -14.05 2.12
C GLY A 161 8.04 -12.69 1.45
N ILE A 162 8.85 -12.60 0.39
CA ILE A 162 9.01 -11.39 -0.43
C ILE A 162 7.84 -11.26 -1.42
N ALA A 163 7.30 -12.40 -1.84
CA ALA A 163 6.10 -12.54 -2.63
C ALA A 163 5.46 -13.90 -2.33
N ARG A 164 4.17 -14.07 -2.63
CA ARG A 164 3.43 -15.31 -2.41
C ARG A 164 2.87 -15.82 -3.73
N VAL A 165 2.88 -17.13 -3.92
CA VAL A 165 2.30 -17.75 -5.12
C VAL A 165 0.79 -17.59 -5.08
N ARG A 166 0.22 -17.01 -6.14
CA ARG A 166 -1.21 -16.74 -6.26
C ARG A 166 -2.05 -17.99 -6.54
N ASP A 167 -1.49 -18.96 -7.27
CA ASP A 167 -2.19 -20.19 -7.67
C ASP A 167 -2.70 -20.96 -6.43
N SER A 168 -4.03 -21.13 -6.36
CA SER A 168 -4.71 -21.81 -5.24
C SER A 168 -4.25 -23.25 -5.05
N LYS A 169 -3.81 -23.94 -6.12
CA LYS A 169 -3.29 -25.31 -6.08
C LYS A 169 -1.87 -25.40 -5.56
N LYS A 170 -1.15 -24.27 -5.55
CA LYS A 170 0.23 -24.13 -5.06
C LYS A 170 0.28 -23.22 -3.83
N GLN A 171 -0.83 -23.13 -3.10
CA GLN A 171 -0.87 -22.41 -1.84
C GLN A 171 0.17 -22.97 -0.86
N GLY A 172 0.73 -22.06 -0.07
CA GLY A 172 1.84 -22.37 0.83
C GLY A 172 3.21 -22.16 0.20
N TRP A 173 3.34 -21.91 -1.11
CA TRP A 173 4.63 -21.52 -1.68
C TRP A 173 4.83 -20.01 -1.66
N ILE A 174 6.03 -19.60 -1.26
CA ILE A 174 6.44 -18.19 -1.18
C ILE A 174 7.83 -18.00 -1.78
N VAL A 175 8.12 -16.79 -2.22
CA VAL A 175 9.51 -16.38 -2.51
C VAL A 175 10.20 -16.08 -1.19
N GLY A 176 10.89 -17.06 -0.64
CA GLY A 176 11.54 -16.94 0.67
C GLY A 176 12.87 -16.19 0.63
N ARG A 177 13.57 -16.23 -0.52
CA ARG A 177 14.87 -15.58 -0.71
C ARG A 177 15.00 -15.03 -2.13
N VAL A 178 15.78 -13.97 -2.28
CA VAL A 178 16.06 -13.36 -3.58
C VAL A 178 17.53 -12.93 -3.69
N SER A 179 18.11 -13.17 -4.87
CA SER A 179 19.29 -12.50 -5.42
C SER A 179 18.83 -11.39 -6.38
N GLN A 180 19.75 -10.74 -7.11
CA GLN A 180 19.39 -9.64 -8.01
C GLN A 180 18.29 -10.02 -9.01
N GLU A 181 18.50 -11.10 -9.78
CA GLU A 181 17.61 -11.54 -10.86
C GLU A 181 16.83 -12.82 -10.55
N HIS A 182 17.18 -13.50 -9.45
CA HIS A 182 16.60 -14.81 -9.13
C HIS A 182 15.91 -14.82 -7.78
N GLY A 183 14.81 -15.54 -7.69
CA GLY A 183 14.07 -15.84 -6.47
C GLY A 183 14.11 -17.33 -6.15
N ILE A 184 13.97 -17.67 -4.88
CA ILE A 184 13.85 -19.05 -4.42
C ILE A 184 12.46 -19.24 -3.82
N LEU A 185 11.67 -20.10 -4.46
CA LEU A 185 10.41 -20.61 -3.95
C LEU A 185 10.69 -21.65 -2.87
N VAL A 186 10.02 -21.48 -1.72
CA VAL A 186 10.06 -22.39 -0.56
C VAL A 186 8.65 -22.60 -0.03
N SER A 187 8.43 -23.71 0.68
CA SER A 187 7.21 -23.92 1.46
C SER A 187 7.17 -23.03 2.70
N ASP A 188 6.06 -22.31 2.87
CA ASP A 188 5.69 -21.50 4.03
C ASP A 188 4.99 -22.41 5.06
N GLY A 189 5.81 -23.01 5.92
CA GLY A 189 5.38 -23.97 6.95
C GLY A 189 5.52 -25.43 6.54
N ASP A 190 5.04 -26.31 7.42
CA ASP A 190 5.20 -27.77 7.33
C ASP A 190 4.10 -28.41 6.47
N GLN A 191 3.88 -27.85 5.29
CA GLN A 191 3.05 -28.50 4.29
C GLN A 191 3.92 -29.60 3.68
N ASN A 192 3.53 -30.86 3.79
CA ASN A 192 4.18 -32.04 3.19
C ASN A 192 4.16 -32.01 1.65
N GLN A 193 4.57 -30.89 1.05
CA GLN A 193 4.66 -30.65 -0.39
C GLN A 193 6.14 -30.70 -0.78
N ARG A 194 6.46 -31.57 -1.74
CA ARG A 194 7.81 -31.67 -2.30
C ARG A 194 7.90 -30.82 -3.57
N ALA A 195 9.01 -30.12 -3.74
CA ALA A 195 9.24 -29.21 -4.85
C ALA A 195 9.10 -29.93 -6.19
N GLU A 196 9.64 -31.15 -6.32
CA GLU A 196 9.53 -31.95 -7.54
C GLU A 196 8.09 -32.38 -7.91
N ASP A 197 7.20 -32.44 -6.93
CA ASP A 197 5.80 -32.82 -7.14
C ASP A 197 4.96 -31.59 -7.56
N VAL A 198 5.37 -30.40 -7.13
CA VAL A 198 4.63 -29.14 -7.34
C VAL A 198 5.13 -28.36 -8.55
N TRP A 199 6.44 -28.36 -8.79
CA TRP A 199 7.10 -27.49 -9.76
C TRP A 199 7.83 -28.26 -10.85
N LYS A 200 7.78 -27.71 -12.06
CA LYS A 200 8.56 -28.14 -13.22
C LYS A 200 9.27 -26.96 -13.85
N ILE A 201 10.43 -27.21 -14.45
CA ILE A 201 11.14 -26.20 -15.23
C ILE A 201 10.23 -25.72 -16.37
N GLY A 202 10.14 -24.40 -16.54
CA GLY A 202 9.27 -23.74 -17.53
C GLY A 202 7.88 -23.36 -16.99
N ASP A 203 7.50 -23.83 -15.80
CA ASP A 203 6.23 -23.44 -15.16
C ASP A 203 6.17 -21.92 -14.98
N LYS A 204 5.01 -21.36 -15.30
CA LYS A 204 4.71 -19.94 -15.06
C LYS A 204 4.17 -19.79 -13.65
N VAL A 205 4.69 -18.79 -12.94
CA VAL A 205 4.37 -18.52 -11.54
C VAL A 205 3.88 -17.09 -11.44
N GLU A 206 2.66 -16.93 -10.95
CA GLU A 206 2.11 -15.63 -10.66
C GLU A 206 2.28 -15.31 -9.16
N LEU A 207 2.80 -14.12 -8.90
CA LEU A 207 3.27 -13.71 -7.58
C LEU A 207 2.54 -12.47 -7.09
N ASP A 208 1.85 -12.60 -5.96
CA ASP A 208 1.38 -11.46 -5.16
C ASP A 208 2.55 -10.84 -4.41
N VAL A 209 2.71 -9.52 -4.46
CA VAL A 209 3.88 -8.81 -3.94
C VAL A 209 3.58 -8.02 -2.67
N GLN A 210 4.62 -7.73 -1.88
CA GLN A 210 4.48 -6.97 -0.64
C GLN A 210 4.03 -5.53 -0.84
N HIS A 211 4.52 -4.85 -1.88
CA HIS A 211 4.27 -3.43 -2.07
C HIS A 211 4.21 -3.08 -3.56
N THR A 212 3.01 -2.91 -4.10
CA THR A 212 2.81 -2.73 -5.55
C THR A 212 3.35 -1.39 -6.06
N CYS A 213 3.40 -0.34 -5.23
CA CYS A 213 3.96 0.95 -5.63
C CYS A 213 5.43 0.84 -6.05
N ILE A 214 6.24 0.11 -5.27
CA ILE A 214 7.69 0.02 -5.51
C ILE A 214 7.98 -1.03 -6.58
N VAL A 215 7.27 -2.16 -6.54
CA VAL A 215 7.36 -3.18 -7.60
C VAL A 215 6.98 -2.57 -8.95
N GLY A 216 5.84 -1.89 -9.04
CA GLY A 216 5.35 -1.26 -10.27
C GLY A 216 6.34 -0.24 -10.86
N ALA A 217 7.10 0.47 -10.01
CA ALA A 217 8.14 1.40 -10.47
C ALA A 217 9.33 0.71 -11.15
N MET A 218 9.60 -0.56 -10.86
CA MET A 218 10.69 -1.31 -11.49
C MET A 218 10.38 -1.69 -12.94
N TYR A 219 9.11 -1.79 -13.33
CA TYR A 219 8.70 -2.20 -14.68
C TYR A 219 8.53 -1.01 -15.61
N GLY A 220 9.04 -1.12 -16.84
CA GLY A 220 8.90 -0.09 -17.88
C GLY A 220 7.47 0.05 -18.43
N TRP A 221 6.65 -0.98 -18.24
CA TRP A 221 5.26 -1.06 -18.64
C TRP A 221 4.53 -2.11 -17.80
N HIS A 222 3.20 -2.04 -17.76
CA HIS A 222 2.32 -3.01 -17.10
C HIS A 222 1.37 -3.61 -18.13
N PHE A 223 1.27 -4.94 -18.17
CA PHE A 223 0.24 -5.61 -18.96
C PHE A 223 -1.09 -5.53 -18.22
N ILE A 224 -2.14 -5.11 -18.92
CA ILE A 224 -3.49 -5.00 -18.38
C ILE A 224 -4.30 -6.15 -18.93
N THR A 225 -4.87 -6.98 -18.04
CA THR A 225 -5.64 -8.16 -18.41
C THR A 225 -7.13 -7.99 -18.13
N ASP A 226 -7.95 -8.76 -18.85
CA ASP A 226 -9.36 -8.95 -18.52
C ASP A 226 -9.56 -10.03 -17.44
N ASP A 227 -10.82 -10.39 -17.18
CA ASP A 227 -11.23 -11.43 -16.23
C ASP A 227 -10.84 -12.86 -16.63
N LYS A 228 -10.26 -13.03 -17.83
CA LYS A 228 -9.79 -14.31 -18.38
C LYS A 228 -8.26 -14.34 -18.53
N ASP A 229 -7.56 -13.40 -17.89
CA ASP A 229 -6.11 -13.23 -17.95
C ASP A 229 -5.58 -12.98 -19.37
N VAL A 230 -6.40 -12.44 -20.27
CA VAL A 230 -5.99 -12.05 -21.62
C VAL A 230 -5.54 -10.60 -21.62
N VAL A 231 -4.35 -10.33 -22.15
CA VAL A 231 -3.82 -8.96 -22.27
C VAL A 231 -4.68 -8.13 -23.22
N GLN A 232 -5.22 -7.04 -22.70
CA GLN A 232 -6.06 -6.08 -23.42
C GLN A 232 -5.30 -4.79 -23.74
N ASP A 233 -4.35 -4.39 -22.90
CA ASP A 233 -3.59 -3.14 -23.07
C ASP A 233 -2.22 -3.21 -22.39
N ILE A 234 -1.40 -2.19 -22.65
CA ILE A 234 -0.09 -1.97 -22.04
C ILE A 234 -0.03 -0.53 -21.51
N TYR A 235 0.09 -0.38 -20.20
CA TYR A 235 0.24 0.92 -19.56
C TYR A 235 1.71 1.27 -19.32
N PHE A 236 2.09 2.52 -19.61
CA PHE A 236 3.45 3.03 -19.43
C PHE A 236 3.49 3.99 -18.24
N PRO A 237 4.08 3.59 -17.10
CA PRO A 237 4.16 4.47 -15.94
C PRO A 237 5.15 5.62 -16.19
N TRP A 238 4.79 6.81 -15.72
CA TRP A 238 5.74 7.90 -15.56
C TRP A 238 6.80 7.50 -14.55
N LYS A 239 8.06 7.85 -14.83
CA LYS A 239 9.19 7.48 -13.97
C LYS A 239 10.05 8.68 -13.62
N TRP A 240 10.56 8.64 -12.41
CA TRP A 240 11.59 9.53 -11.89
C TRP A 240 11.12 10.99 -11.75
N TRP A 241 12.07 11.87 -11.43
CA TRP A 241 11.87 13.32 -11.26
C TRP A 241 12.76 14.07 -12.22
#